data_AF-A0A8H7BV23-F1
#
_entry.id   AF-A0A8H7BV23-F1
#
_cell.length_a   1.000
_cell.length_b   1.000
_cell.length_c   1.000
_cell.angle_alpha   90.00
_cell.angle_beta   90.00
_cell.angle_gamma   90.00
#
_symmetry.space_group_name_H-M   'P 1'
#
loop_
_entity.id
_entity.type
_entity.pdbx_description
1 polymer ?
#
loop_
_entity_poly.entity_id
_entity_poly.type
_entity_poly.pdbx_seq_one_letter_code
_entity_poly.pdbx_strand_id
1 'polypeptide(L)'
;MQRAFSSSAEELSQELEQLLESFCSHEHQKFCLQQHVATHQQLQRIRQTIQQVRSLIPTVGLTHNANSESLRQSLMRTCLEMLEYYNAFCQQRHIRALSQDTVDQLHIEWQEISHTFEPKAKEQGDFRELLDSLKVLNKAWKKPRHVSRILASMLATYELKAGAYIVSIDRYNHSQLGLKSKAAGSRQIVFECGKLTKEEQMEIIAGMCGRFSSIFAQNARSNLAQIETQIQKGRLTSLADKLQHLQEQVYANMSEIVGGGASCNQDPALHEGHRFTTMISPSLWYPEEAINVQTIPLPSFIPSPWEWPDMLKTRRPFQPMLFGLIARRRNANGSFMKQLKRCFSSASPQPSVMTEKEEEEEIYATLSVDRLSRHLVRAGRQFYEDIATSVELKYSQDATALQELGRDIVKIYGALKMADARCSMQRILAILHDLALLDCQSNVENASSHEAGATSVLTNTT
;
A
#
# COMPACT_ATOMS: atom_id res chain seq x y z
N MET A 1 -35.42 -55.38 -8.28
CA MET A 1 -34.08 -55.40 -7.65
C MET A 1 -32.98 -55.26 -8.70
N GLN A 2 -32.88 -56.16 -9.69
CA GLN A 2 -31.89 -56.06 -10.79
C GLN A 2 -31.82 -54.69 -11.48
N ARG A 3 -32.96 -54.05 -11.82
CA ARG A 3 -32.95 -52.71 -12.43
C ARG A 3 -32.33 -51.62 -11.54
N ALA A 4 -32.49 -51.71 -10.22
CA ALA A 4 -31.91 -50.73 -9.30
C ALA A 4 -30.39 -50.92 -9.17
N PHE A 5 -29.91 -52.17 -9.19
CA PHE A 5 -28.48 -52.48 -9.22
C PHE A 5 -27.80 -52.01 -10.51
N SER A 6 -28.44 -52.23 -11.66
CA SER A 6 -27.91 -51.74 -12.95
C SER A 6 -27.82 -50.21 -12.97
N SER A 7 -28.84 -49.50 -12.47
CA SER A 7 -28.82 -48.03 -12.37
C SER A 7 -27.66 -47.53 -11.52
N SER A 8 -27.43 -48.12 -10.35
CA SER A 8 -26.34 -47.71 -9.45
C SER A 8 -24.95 -47.96 -10.04
N ALA A 9 -24.76 -49.08 -10.74
CA ALA A 9 -23.48 -49.39 -11.39
C ALA A 9 -23.17 -48.44 -12.57
N GLU A 10 -24.20 -48.05 -13.32
CA GLU A 10 -24.09 -47.07 -14.41
C GLU A 10 -23.71 -45.68 -13.87
N GLU A 11 -24.38 -45.21 -12.82
CA GLU A 11 -24.09 -43.93 -12.16
C GLU A 11 -22.65 -43.87 -11.64
N LEU A 12 -22.19 -44.91 -10.94
CA LEU A 12 -20.82 -45.01 -10.43
C LEU A 12 -19.77 -45.04 -11.57
N SER A 13 -20.07 -45.74 -12.65
CA SER A 13 -19.18 -45.83 -13.82
C SER A 13 -19.06 -44.47 -14.53
N GLN A 14 -20.17 -43.74 -14.64
CA GLN A 14 -20.19 -42.40 -15.21
C GLN A 14 -19.39 -41.41 -14.35
N GLU A 15 -19.58 -41.43 -13.03
CA GLU A 15 -18.82 -40.60 -12.09
C GLU A 15 -17.32 -40.91 -12.17
N LEU A 16 -16.95 -42.20 -12.19
CA LEU A 16 -15.56 -42.62 -12.34
C LEU A 16 -14.94 -42.08 -13.64
N GLU A 17 -15.65 -42.16 -14.76
CA GLU A 17 -15.15 -41.65 -16.03
C GLU A 17 -14.88 -40.14 -15.98
N GLN A 18 -15.78 -39.36 -15.37
CA GLN A 18 -15.62 -37.92 -15.19
C GLN A 18 -14.39 -37.58 -14.33
N LEU A 19 -14.19 -38.30 -13.22
CA LEU A 19 -13.03 -38.08 -12.33
C LEU A 19 -11.71 -38.44 -13.02
N LEU A 20 -11.66 -39.54 -13.76
CA LEU A 20 -10.48 -39.94 -14.53
C LEU A 20 -10.18 -38.95 -15.68
N GLU A 21 -11.21 -38.39 -16.30
CA GLU A 21 -11.07 -37.34 -17.30
C GLU A 21 -10.49 -36.05 -16.70
N SER A 22 -11.06 -35.59 -15.59
CA SER A 22 -10.57 -34.42 -14.86
C SER A 22 -9.09 -34.57 -14.50
N PHE A 23 -8.69 -35.73 -13.95
CA PHE A 23 -7.29 -36.03 -13.64
C PHE A 23 -6.37 -36.04 -14.88
N CYS A 24 -6.85 -36.59 -16.00
CA CYS A 24 -6.08 -36.63 -17.25
C CYS A 24 -6.03 -35.30 -18.01
N SER A 25 -6.76 -34.28 -17.55
CA SER A 25 -6.79 -32.96 -18.16
C SER A 25 -5.39 -32.32 -18.18
N HIS A 26 -5.12 -31.53 -19.22
CA HIS A 26 -3.84 -30.83 -19.35
C HIS A 26 -3.56 -29.91 -18.15
N GLU A 27 -4.58 -29.22 -17.65
CA GLU A 27 -4.44 -28.28 -16.54
C GLU A 27 -4.06 -28.99 -15.24
N HIS A 28 -4.65 -30.15 -14.95
CA HIS A 28 -4.30 -30.94 -13.76
C HIS A 28 -2.86 -31.46 -13.82
N GLN A 29 -2.44 -31.95 -15.00
CA GLN A 29 -1.07 -32.42 -15.22
C GLN A 29 -0.05 -31.30 -15.06
N LYS A 30 -0.33 -30.13 -15.64
CA LYS A 30 0.49 -28.93 -15.51
C LYS A 30 0.58 -28.48 -14.04
N PHE A 31 -0.53 -28.51 -13.32
CA PHE A 31 -0.57 -28.20 -11.90
C PHE A 31 0.31 -29.15 -11.07
N CYS A 32 0.21 -30.46 -11.28
CA CYS A 32 1.05 -31.44 -10.60
C CYS A 32 2.55 -31.22 -10.85
N LEU A 33 2.93 -30.85 -12.08
CA LEU A 33 4.32 -30.52 -12.43
C LEU A 33 4.80 -29.21 -11.77
N GLN A 34 3.97 -28.16 -11.83
CA GLN A 34 4.31 -26.85 -11.25
C GLN A 34 4.43 -26.90 -9.73
N GLN A 35 3.60 -27.71 -9.07
CA GLN A 35 3.67 -27.92 -7.63
C GLN A 35 4.71 -28.99 -7.23
N HIS A 36 5.39 -29.63 -8.19
CA HIS A 36 6.35 -30.71 -7.94
C HIS A 36 5.77 -31.91 -7.18
N VAL A 37 4.50 -32.24 -7.43
CA VAL A 37 3.82 -33.41 -6.83
C VAL A 37 4.41 -34.71 -7.37
N ALA A 38 4.70 -34.74 -8.68
CA ALA A 38 5.27 -35.88 -9.37
C ALA A 38 6.12 -35.41 -10.55
N THR A 39 7.07 -36.25 -10.95
CA THR A 39 7.88 -36.02 -12.14
C THR A 39 7.08 -36.22 -13.43
N HIS A 40 7.55 -35.62 -14.53
CA HIS A 40 6.93 -35.80 -15.84
C HIS A 40 6.82 -37.28 -16.25
N GLN A 41 7.85 -38.09 -15.96
CA GLN A 41 7.83 -39.52 -16.28
C GLN A 41 6.79 -40.28 -15.45
N GLN A 42 6.68 -39.99 -14.15
CA GLN A 42 5.66 -40.61 -13.29
C GLN A 42 4.25 -40.29 -13.78
N LEU A 43 3.97 -39.00 -14.04
CA LEU A 43 2.66 -38.54 -14.53
C LEU A 43 2.32 -39.13 -15.90
N GLN A 44 3.28 -39.19 -16.83
CA GLN A 44 3.06 -39.76 -18.16
C GLN A 44 2.69 -41.25 -18.07
N ARG A 45 3.38 -42.03 -17.24
CA ARG A 45 3.07 -43.44 -17.01
C ARG A 45 1.68 -43.61 -16.39
N ILE A 46 1.38 -42.86 -15.32
CA ILE A 46 0.06 -42.89 -14.65
C ILE A 46 -1.06 -42.56 -15.65
N ARG A 47 -0.87 -41.51 -16.46
CA ARG A 47 -1.82 -41.10 -17.49
C ARG A 47 -2.03 -42.19 -18.55
N GLN A 48 -0.96 -42.82 -19.02
CA GLN A 48 -1.06 -43.92 -19.99
C GLN A 48 -1.88 -45.08 -19.42
N THR A 49 -1.65 -45.48 -18.17
CA THR A 49 -2.45 -46.53 -17.51
C THR A 49 -3.91 -46.15 -17.41
N ILE A 50 -4.22 -44.92 -16.96
CA ILE A 50 -5.62 -44.45 -16.85
C ILE A 50 -6.29 -44.40 -18.22
N GLN A 51 -5.60 -43.91 -19.26
CA GLN A 51 -6.13 -43.84 -20.62
C GLN A 51 -6.38 -45.24 -21.21
N GLN A 52 -5.49 -46.20 -20.96
CA GLN A 52 -5.68 -47.59 -21.34
C GLN A 52 -6.93 -48.17 -20.67
N VAL A 53 -7.07 -48.00 -19.35
CA VAL A 53 -8.26 -48.48 -18.62
C VAL A 53 -9.52 -47.83 -19.17
N ARG A 54 -9.54 -46.50 -19.36
CA ARG A 54 -10.68 -45.77 -19.94
C ARG A 54 -11.09 -46.31 -21.32
N SER A 55 -10.13 -46.63 -22.19
CA SER A 55 -10.45 -47.16 -23.52
C SER A 55 -11.12 -48.54 -23.49
N LEU A 56 -10.92 -49.29 -22.39
CA LEU A 56 -11.44 -50.66 -22.23
C LEU A 56 -12.78 -50.70 -21.49
N ILE A 57 -13.11 -49.66 -20.69
CA ILE A 57 -14.38 -49.57 -19.94
C ILE A 57 -15.60 -49.80 -20.83
N PRO A 58 -15.76 -49.13 -22.01
CA PRO A 58 -16.95 -49.31 -22.84
C PRO A 58 -17.09 -50.73 -23.44
N THR A 59 -15.97 -51.44 -23.60
CA THR A 59 -15.92 -52.74 -24.29
C THR A 59 -15.99 -53.94 -23.36
N VAL A 60 -15.32 -53.85 -22.20
CA VAL A 60 -15.18 -54.97 -21.25
C VAL A 60 -16.13 -54.82 -20.08
N GLY A 61 -16.58 -53.59 -19.80
CA GLY A 61 -17.18 -53.25 -18.51
C GLY A 61 -16.15 -53.28 -17.38
N LEU A 62 -16.52 -52.69 -16.23
CA LEU A 62 -15.75 -52.84 -14.99
C LEU A 62 -16.26 -53.99 -14.12
N THR A 63 -17.39 -54.59 -14.50
CA THR A 63 -18.11 -55.64 -13.78
C THR A 63 -18.17 -56.94 -14.58
N HIS A 64 -18.30 -58.07 -13.88
CA HIS A 64 -18.62 -59.41 -14.42
C HIS A 64 -17.60 -60.12 -15.35
N ASN A 65 -16.34 -59.68 -15.47
CA ASN A 65 -15.32 -60.36 -16.30
C ASN A 65 -13.99 -60.56 -15.54
N ALA A 66 -13.33 -61.70 -15.70
CA ALA A 66 -11.97 -61.92 -15.16
C ALA A 66 -10.97 -60.83 -15.63
N ASN A 67 -11.17 -60.32 -16.85
CA ASN A 67 -10.37 -59.19 -17.36
C ASN A 67 -10.68 -57.88 -16.64
N SER A 68 -11.93 -57.66 -16.20
CA SER A 68 -12.32 -56.42 -15.50
C SER A 68 -11.68 -56.34 -14.12
N GLU A 69 -11.49 -57.47 -13.43
CA GLU A 69 -10.77 -57.52 -12.15
C GLU A 69 -9.32 -57.06 -12.30
N SER A 70 -8.61 -57.55 -13.33
CA SER A 70 -7.22 -57.16 -13.58
C SER A 70 -7.07 -55.66 -13.89
N LEU A 71 -8.01 -55.10 -14.65
CA LEU A 71 -8.07 -53.66 -14.96
C LEU A 71 -8.35 -52.84 -13.71
N ARG A 72 -9.31 -53.28 -12.89
CA ARG A 72 -9.66 -52.65 -11.61
C ARG A 72 -8.46 -52.62 -10.66
N GLN A 73 -7.76 -53.76 -10.50
CA GLN A 73 -6.56 -53.85 -9.67
C GLN A 73 -5.42 -52.96 -10.18
N SER A 74 -5.23 -52.88 -11.50
CA SER A 74 -4.22 -52.00 -12.12
C SER A 74 -4.54 -50.51 -11.87
N LEU A 75 -5.81 -50.12 -12.03
CA LEU A 75 -6.26 -48.77 -11.74
C LEU A 75 -6.14 -48.44 -10.25
N MET A 76 -6.60 -49.32 -9.35
CA MET A 76 -6.47 -49.15 -7.90
C MET A 76 -5.01 -48.93 -7.50
N ARG A 77 -4.07 -49.74 -8.01
CA ARG A 77 -2.63 -49.57 -7.73
C ARG A 77 -2.12 -48.19 -8.18
N THR A 78 -2.54 -47.76 -9.37
CA THR A 78 -2.16 -46.46 -9.93
C THR A 78 -2.72 -45.29 -9.12
N CYS A 79 -3.98 -45.40 -8.67
CA CYS A 79 -4.64 -44.42 -7.81
C CYS A 79 -3.99 -44.35 -6.42
N LEU A 80 -3.63 -45.49 -5.83
CA LEU A 80 -2.90 -45.54 -4.56
C LEU A 80 -1.54 -44.87 -4.66
N GLU A 81 -0.79 -45.14 -5.73
CA GLU A 81 0.50 -44.49 -5.97
C GLU A 81 0.34 -42.96 -6.09
N MET A 82 -0.66 -42.49 -6.83
CA MET A 82 -0.92 -41.04 -6.93
C MET A 82 -1.35 -40.44 -5.58
N LEU A 83 -2.13 -41.17 -4.80
CA LEU A 83 -2.56 -40.75 -3.47
C LEU A 83 -1.38 -40.64 -2.50
N GLU A 84 -0.38 -41.53 -2.61
CA GLU A 84 0.89 -41.40 -1.86
C GLU A 84 1.64 -40.11 -2.21
N TYR A 85 1.73 -39.75 -3.49
CA TYR A 85 2.33 -38.48 -3.91
C TYR A 85 1.59 -37.27 -3.35
N TYR A 86 0.25 -37.27 -3.40
CA TYR A 86 -0.56 -36.20 -2.79
C TYR A 86 -0.37 -36.12 -1.28
N ASN A 87 -0.38 -37.26 -0.58
CA ASN A 87 -0.21 -37.29 0.86
C ASN A 87 1.18 -36.79 1.28
N ALA A 88 2.24 -37.23 0.60
CA ALA A 88 3.61 -36.76 0.86
C ALA A 88 3.72 -35.24 0.66
N PHE A 89 3.13 -34.72 -0.42
CA PHE A 89 3.11 -33.28 -0.68
C PHE A 89 2.31 -32.50 0.37
N CYS A 90 1.10 -32.96 0.70
CA CYS A 90 0.27 -32.34 1.73
C CYS A 90 0.98 -32.32 3.09
N GLN A 91 1.65 -33.41 3.47
CA GLN A 91 2.45 -33.47 4.69
C GLN A 91 3.62 -32.48 4.66
N GLN A 92 4.38 -32.43 3.55
CA GLN A 92 5.50 -31.51 3.36
C GLN A 92 5.06 -30.04 3.45
N ARG A 93 3.84 -29.72 2.99
CA ARG A 93 3.26 -28.37 3.01
C ARG A 93 2.39 -28.09 4.24
N HIS A 94 2.27 -29.04 5.16
CA HIS A 94 1.39 -28.97 6.32
C HIS A 94 -0.08 -28.68 5.96
N ILE A 95 -0.56 -29.20 4.82
CA ILE A 95 -1.96 -29.11 4.41
C ILE A 95 -2.76 -30.14 5.21
N ARG A 96 -3.86 -29.71 5.84
CA ARG A 96 -4.73 -30.58 6.64
C ARG A 96 -5.40 -31.63 5.75
N ALA A 97 -5.67 -32.81 6.32
CA ALA A 97 -6.55 -33.78 5.68
C ALA A 97 -8.01 -33.28 5.75
N LEU A 98 -8.49 -32.69 4.66
CA LEU A 98 -9.85 -32.16 4.52
C LEU A 98 -10.78 -33.21 3.88
N SER A 99 -12.08 -33.15 4.17
CA SER A 99 -13.13 -33.87 3.43
C SER A 99 -13.56 -33.05 2.20
N GLN A 100 -14.27 -33.67 1.25
CA GLN A 100 -14.75 -32.96 0.05
C GLN A 100 -15.66 -31.79 0.40
N ASP A 101 -16.65 -31.99 1.27
CA ASP A 101 -17.58 -30.94 1.69
C ASP A 101 -16.85 -29.72 2.29
N THR A 102 -15.81 -29.97 3.08
CA THR A 102 -14.98 -28.91 3.65
C THR A 102 -14.13 -28.22 2.57
N VAL A 103 -13.57 -28.95 1.61
CA VAL A 103 -12.83 -28.36 0.48
C VAL A 103 -13.74 -27.44 -0.33
N ASP A 104 -14.96 -27.86 -0.62
CA ASP A 104 -15.94 -27.07 -1.38
C ASP A 104 -16.32 -25.79 -0.63
N GLN A 105 -16.60 -25.88 0.68
CA GLN A 105 -16.86 -24.71 1.53
C GLN A 105 -15.68 -23.74 1.54
N LEU A 106 -14.46 -24.23 1.79
CA LEU A 106 -13.27 -23.38 1.82
C LEU A 106 -12.96 -22.79 0.44
N HIS A 107 -13.35 -23.46 -0.64
CA HIS A 107 -13.22 -22.90 -1.98
C HIS A 107 -14.15 -21.71 -2.20
N ILE A 108 -15.39 -21.76 -1.68
CA ILE A 108 -16.33 -20.63 -1.68
C ILE A 108 -15.75 -19.45 -0.88
N GLU A 109 -15.26 -19.70 0.35
CA GLU A 109 -14.62 -18.67 1.17
C GLU A 109 -13.41 -18.04 0.46
N TRP A 110 -12.58 -18.86 -0.18
CA TRP A 110 -11.46 -18.37 -1.00
C TRP A 110 -11.92 -17.48 -2.17
N GLN A 111 -13.00 -17.86 -2.87
CA GLN A 111 -13.55 -17.05 -3.97
C GLN A 111 -14.04 -15.69 -3.48
N GLU A 112 -14.73 -15.64 -2.34
CA GLU A 112 -15.16 -14.38 -1.72
C GLU A 112 -13.97 -13.49 -1.36
N ILE A 113 -12.92 -14.07 -0.75
CA ILE A 113 -11.69 -13.35 -0.41
C ILE A 113 -11.00 -12.84 -1.69
N SER A 114 -10.86 -13.68 -2.71
CA SER A 114 -10.28 -13.27 -4.00
C SER A 114 -11.09 -12.15 -4.66
N HIS A 115 -12.42 -12.19 -4.57
CA HIS A 115 -13.27 -11.14 -5.12
C HIS A 115 -13.14 -9.82 -4.35
N THR A 116 -12.96 -9.87 -3.03
CA THR A 116 -12.74 -8.68 -2.20
C THR A 116 -11.32 -8.11 -2.31
N PHE A 117 -10.34 -8.89 -2.76
CA PHE A 117 -8.98 -8.44 -3.04
C PHE A 117 -8.90 -7.47 -4.24
N GLU A 118 -9.61 -7.76 -5.33
CA GLU A 118 -9.61 -6.94 -6.56
C GLU A 118 -9.95 -5.46 -6.34
N PRO A 119 -11.05 -5.08 -5.65
CA PRO A 119 -11.34 -3.68 -5.37
C PRO A 119 -10.27 -3.03 -4.49
N LYS A 120 -9.62 -3.77 -3.57
CA LYS A 120 -8.49 -3.25 -2.78
C LYS A 120 -7.27 -2.95 -3.63
N ALA A 121 -6.96 -3.80 -4.60
CA ALA A 121 -5.91 -3.53 -5.57
C ALA A 121 -6.19 -2.29 -6.42
N LYS A 122 -7.46 -2.08 -6.80
CA LYS A 122 -7.89 -0.86 -7.49
C LYS A 122 -7.78 0.38 -6.61
N GLU A 123 -8.26 0.33 -5.36
CA GLU A 123 -8.16 1.42 -4.39
C GLU A 123 -6.70 1.83 -4.16
N GLN A 124 -5.77 0.86 -4.16
CA GLN A 124 -4.33 1.13 -4.08
C GLN A 124 -3.82 1.88 -5.33
N GLY A 125 -4.38 1.60 -6.52
CA GLY A 125 -4.13 2.38 -7.74
C GLY A 125 -4.61 3.83 -7.60
N ASP A 126 -5.85 4.03 -7.16
CA ASP A 126 -6.44 5.36 -6.94
C ASP A 126 -5.63 6.17 -5.91
N PHE A 127 -5.11 5.50 -4.87
CA PHE A 127 -4.27 6.14 -3.86
C PHE A 127 -2.95 6.66 -4.45
N ARG A 128 -2.37 5.96 -5.45
CA ARG A 128 -1.19 6.43 -6.16
C ARG A 128 -1.45 7.71 -6.95
N GLU A 129 -2.61 7.80 -7.62
CA GLU A 129 -2.99 9.02 -8.35
C GLU A 129 -3.14 10.23 -7.42
N LEU A 130 -3.65 10.00 -6.21
CA LEU A 130 -3.72 11.04 -5.17
C LEU A 130 -2.33 11.50 -4.73
N LEU A 131 -1.40 10.56 -4.56
CA LEU A 131 -0.01 10.86 -4.21
C LEU A 131 0.69 11.68 -5.30
N ASP A 132 0.44 11.38 -6.58
CA ASP A 132 0.93 12.17 -7.70
C ASP A 132 0.31 13.58 -7.72
N SER A 133 -0.99 13.69 -7.43
CA SER A 133 -1.69 14.98 -7.27
C SER A 133 -1.08 15.82 -6.13
N LEU A 134 -0.73 15.19 -5.01
CA LEU A 134 -0.05 15.83 -3.89
C LEU A 134 1.37 16.29 -4.26
N LYS A 135 2.11 15.51 -5.05
CA LYS A 135 3.42 15.91 -5.60
C LYS A 135 3.29 17.11 -6.53
N VAL A 136 2.23 17.19 -7.34
CA VAL A 136 1.93 18.37 -8.18
C VAL A 136 1.60 19.58 -7.31
N LEU A 137 0.77 19.41 -6.27
CA LEU A 137 0.45 20.48 -5.32
C LEU A 137 1.71 21.02 -4.62
N ASN A 138 2.58 20.15 -4.13
CA ASN A 138 3.87 20.53 -3.54
C ASN A 138 4.74 21.32 -4.54
N LYS A 139 4.80 20.89 -5.81
CA LYS A 139 5.48 21.65 -6.88
C LYS A 139 4.84 23.02 -7.12
N ALA A 140 3.51 23.15 -7.02
CA ALA A 140 2.83 24.44 -7.18
C ALA A 140 3.20 25.42 -6.07
N TRP A 141 3.38 24.94 -4.83
CA TRP A 141 3.83 25.75 -3.71
C TRP A 141 5.23 26.33 -3.89
N LYS A 142 6.09 25.72 -4.73
CA LYS A 142 7.42 26.28 -5.05
C LYS A 142 7.37 27.62 -5.79
N LYS A 143 6.22 28.05 -6.32
CA LYS A 143 6.05 29.28 -7.10
C LYS A 143 5.47 30.41 -6.22
N PRO A 144 6.27 31.42 -5.81
CA PRO A 144 5.78 32.48 -4.91
C PRO A 144 4.65 33.34 -5.48
N ARG A 145 4.54 33.40 -6.81
CA ARG A 145 3.55 34.24 -7.51
C ARG A 145 2.10 33.94 -7.10
N HIS A 146 1.75 32.69 -6.82
CA HIS A 146 0.38 32.35 -6.40
C HIS A 146 0.08 32.89 -5.01
N VAL A 147 1.00 32.68 -4.06
CA VAL A 147 0.89 33.20 -2.69
C VAL A 147 0.89 34.72 -2.67
N SER A 148 1.71 35.37 -3.51
CA SER A 148 1.71 36.83 -3.64
C SER A 148 0.37 37.39 -4.14
N ARG A 149 -0.36 36.67 -5.01
CA ARG A 149 -1.71 37.07 -5.45
C ARG A 149 -2.74 36.95 -4.32
N ILE A 150 -2.69 35.87 -3.55
CA ILE A 150 -3.55 35.67 -2.37
C ILE A 150 -3.27 36.79 -1.36
N LEU A 151 -2.01 37.03 -1.03
CA LEU A 151 -1.60 38.12 -0.15
C LEU A 151 -2.06 39.48 -0.67
N ALA A 152 -1.91 39.76 -1.97
CA ALA A 152 -2.41 41.00 -2.55
C ALA A 152 -3.93 41.17 -2.37
N SER A 153 -4.70 40.10 -2.57
CA SER A 153 -6.15 40.10 -2.35
C SER A 153 -6.51 40.31 -0.88
N MET A 154 -5.76 39.68 0.03
CA MET A 154 -5.97 39.84 1.47
C MET A 154 -5.63 41.26 1.93
N LEU A 155 -4.53 41.81 1.43
CA LEU A 155 -4.07 43.16 1.74
C LEU A 155 -5.04 44.22 1.22
N ALA A 156 -5.76 43.95 0.13
CA ALA A 156 -6.80 44.85 -0.37
C ALA A 156 -8.03 44.95 0.55
N THR A 157 -8.28 43.95 1.40
CA THR A 157 -9.40 43.90 2.34
C THR A 157 -8.97 44.03 3.80
N TYR A 158 -7.67 44.23 4.05
CA TYR A 158 -7.11 44.33 5.39
C TYR A 158 -7.09 45.78 5.85
N GLU A 159 -7.90 46.11 6.85
CA GLU A 159 -7.86 47.40 7.51
C GLU A 159 -6.59 47.52 8.36
N LEU A 160 -5.68 48.41 7.96
CA LEU A 160 -4.43 48.67 8.67
C LEU A 160 -4.67 49.70 9.77
N LYS A 161 -4.00 49.52 10.93
CA LYS A 161 -3.97 50.52 12.00
C LYS A 161 -3.36 51.83 11.48
N ALA A 162 -3.75 52.97 12.05
CA ALA A 162 -3.18 54.26 11.72
C ALA A 162 -1.65 54.24 11.86
N GLY A 163 -0.93 54.77 10.86
CA GLY A 163 0.54 54.68 10.76
C GLY A 163 1.05 53.43 10.01
N ALA A 164 0.19 52.55 9.54
CA ALA A 164 0.53 51.46 8.62
C ALA A 164 -0.21 51.59 7.29
N TYR A 165 0.51 51.44 6.17
CA TYR A 165 -0.09 51.53 4.83
C TYR A 165 0.71 50.72 3.80
N ILE A 166 0.08 50.41 2.66
CA ILE A 166 0.70 49.64 1.57
C ILE A 166 1.04 50.59 0.43
N VAL A 167 2.28 50.51 -0.06
CA VAL A 167 2.77 51.34 -1.17
C VAL A 167 3.35 50.48 -2.28
N SER A 168 3.03 50.84 -3.53
CA SER A 168 3.80 50.40 -4.68
C SER A 168 4.98 51.34 -4.88
N ILE A 169 6.19 50.79 -4.76
CA ILE A 169 7.41 51.58 -4.82
C ILE A 169 7.66 52.00 -6.27
N ASP A 170 7.89 53.29 -6.48
CA ASP A 170 8.24 53.87 -7.77
C ASP A 170 9.63 54.52 -7.71
N ARG A 171 9.98 55.28 -8.75
CA ARG A 171 11.28 55.96 -8.83
C ARG A 171 11.40 57.15 -7.88
N TYR A 172 10.29 57.67 -7.33
CA TYR A 172 10.27 58.87 -6.51
C TYR A 172 10.19 58.55 -5.01
N ASN A 173 9.35 57.59 -4.62
CA ASN A 173 9.12 57.26 -3.21
C ASN A 173 10.17 56.31 -2.62
N HIS A 174 10.97 55.61 -3.45
CA HIS A 174 11.98 54.69 -2.92
C HIS A 174 13.02 55.41 -2.06
N SER A 175 13.43 56.62 -2.43
CA SER A 175 14.38 57.42 -1.66
C SER A 175 13.76 57.94 -0.37
N GLN A 176 12.50 58.37 -0.41
CA GLN A 176 11.75 58.83 0.77
C GLN A 176 11.62 57.73 1.83
N LEU A 177 11.46 56.47 1.41
CA LEU A 177 11.33 55.32 2.31
C LEU A 177 12.68 54.68 2.67
N GLY A 178 13.82 55.25 2.27
CA GLY A 178 15.13 54.67 2.55
C GLY A 178 15.37 53.32 1.85
N LEU A 179 14.67 53.07 0.74
CA LEU A 179 14.76 51.85 -0.05
C LEU A 179 15.76 52.01 -1.20
N LYS A 180 16.41 50.92 -1.58
CA LYS A 180 17.30 50.90 -2.76
C LYS A 180 16.47 51.01 -4.04
N SER A 181 17.02 51.62 -5.10
CA SER A 181 16.34 51.76 -6.42
C SER A 181 15.83 50.44 -6.99
N LYS A 182 16.48 49.30 -6.68
CA LYS A 182 16.02 47.95 -7.05
C LYS A 182 14.67 47.54 -6.44
N ALA A 183 14.16 48.29 -5.46
CA ALA A 183 12.84 48.07 -4.87
C ALA A 183 11.73 48.70 -5.71
N ALA A 184 12.04 49.54 -6.71
CA ALA A 184 11.04 50.09 -7.62
C ALA A 184 10.28 48.94 -8.34
N GLY A 185 8.95 49.06 -8.38
CA GLY A 185 8.01 48.03 -8.85
C GLY A 185 7.58 47.03 -7.77
N SER A 186 8.20 47.02 -6.59
CA SER A 186 7.78 46.14 -5.49
C SER A 186 6.67 46.75 -4.64
N ARG A 187 5.87 45.90 -4.00
CA ARG A 187 4.90 46.33 -2.97
C ARG A 187 5.54 46.20 -1.59
N GLN A 188 5.41 47.24 -0.78
CA GLN A 188 5.91 47.31 0.58
C GLN A 188 4.77 47.64 1.53
N ILE A 189 4.81 47.05 2.71
CA ILE A 189 4.05 47.50 3.88
C ILE A 189 4.98 48.44 4.63
N VAL A 190 4.53 49.68 4.82
CA VAL A 190 5.28 50.74 5.48
C VAL A 190 4.64 51.01 6.83
N PHE A 191 5.47 51.14 7.86
CA PHE A 191 5.08 51.50 9.22
C PHE A 191 5.81 52.78 9.63
N GLU A 192 5.08 53.74 10.15
CA GLU A 192 5.62 54.96 10.74
C GLU A 192 6.05 54.66 12.18
N CYS A 193 7.36 54.63 12.43
CA CYS A 193 7.89 54.25 13.75
C CYS A 193 7.54 55.25 14.85
N GLY A 194 7.16 56.49 14.51
CA GLY A 194 6.64 57.46 15.48
C GLY A 194 5.19 57.22 15.91
N LYS A 195 4.42 56.45 15.13
CA LYS A 195 3.00 56.14 15.45
C LYS A 195 2.78 54.72 15.94
N LEU A 196 3.61 53.77 15.51
CA LEU A 196 3.48 52.36 15.85
C LEU A 196 4.76 51.84 16.49
N THR A 197 4.62 51.24 17.67
CA THR A 197 5.68 50.49 18.33
C THR A 197 6.09 49.26 17.51
N LYS A 198 7.28 48.72 17.78
CA LYS A 198 7.76 47.53 17.07
C LYS A 198 6.84 46.34 17.30
N GLU A 199 6.30 46.22 18.51
CA GLU A 199 5.36 45.18 18.93
C GLU A 199 4.06 45.28 18.14
N GLU A 200 3.51 46.48 17.95
CA GLU A 200 2.32 46.70 17.12
C GLU A 200 2.58 46.39 15.64
N GLN A 201 3.77 46.73 15.12
CA GLN A 201 4.17 46.38 13.75
C GLN A 201 4.22 44.85 13.57
N MET A 202 4.80 44.14 14.54
CA MET A 202 4.84 42.67 14.56
C MET A 202 3.45 42.07 14.68
N GLU A 203 2.57 42.64 15.52
CA GLU A 203 1.17 42.22 15.69
C GLU A 203 0.38 42.36 14.38
N ILE A 204 0.55 43.48 13.66
CA ILE A 204 -0.09 43.70 12.35
C ILE A 204 0.35 42.63 11.34
N ILE A 205 1.65 42.31 11.27
CA ILE A 205 2.17 41.27 10.38
C ILE A 205 1.69 39.87 10.81
N ALA A 206 1.69 39.60 12.12
CA ALA A 206 1.19 38.35 12.68
C ALA A 206 -0.31 38.17 12.38
N GLY A 207 -1.11 39.24 12.43
CA GLY A 207 -2.52 39.25 12.06
C GLY A 207 -2.75 38.89 10.59
N MET A 208 -1.94 39.44 9.67
CA MET A 208 -1.97 39.04 8.26
C MET A 208 -1.60 37.57 8.07
N CYS A 209 -0.54 37.12 8.74
CA CYS A 209 -0.13 35.71 8.70
C CYS A 209 -1.24 34.81 9.24
N GLY A 210 -1.90 35.20 10.35
CA GLY A 210 -3.02 34.47 10.93
C GLY A 210 -4.22 34.34 9.99
N ARG A 211 -4.58 35.41 9.26
CA ARG A 211 -5.63 35.32 8.23
C ARG A 211 -5.23 34.38 7.10
N PHE A 212 -3.96 34.40 6.68
CA PHE A 212 -3.46 33.48 5.66
C PHE A 212 -3.49 32.03 6.18
N SER A 213 -3.07 31.81 7.43
CA SER A 213 -3.14 30.52 8.11
C SER A 213 -4.56 29.97 8.10
N SER A 214 -5.58 30.80 8.31
CA SER A 214 -6.97 30.36 8.30
C SER A 214 -7.40 29.87 6.91
N ILE A 215 -7.12 30.63 5.85
CA ILE A 215 -7.42 30.24 4.46
C ILE A 215 -6.65 28.97 4.09
N PHE A 216 -5.37 28.90 4.48
CA PHE A 216 -4.54 27.73 4.25
C PHE A 216 -5.10 26.50 4.97
N ALA A 217 -5.43 26.62 6.26
CA ALA A 217 -5.93 25.54 7.10
C ALA A 217 -7.24 24.96 6.57
N GLN A 218 -8.15 25.80 6.07
CA GLN A 218 -9.39 25.32 5.46
C GLN A 218 -9.11 24.43 4.24
N ASN A 219 -8.25 24.88 3.34
CA ASN A 219 -7.87 24.11 2.15
C ASN A 219 -7.08 22.84 2.51
N ALA A 220 -6.12 22.96 3.43
CA ALA A 220 -5.32 21.84 3.91
C ALA A 220 -6.20 20.76 4.53
N ARG A 221 -7.14 21.11 5.43
CA ARG A 221 -8.07 20.15 6.04
C ARG A 221 -8.91 19.41 5.01
N SER A 222 -9.38 20.10 3.95
CA SER A 222 -10.12 19.44 2.87
C SER A 222 -9.26 18.41 2.15
N ASN A 223 -8.00 18.75 1.82
CA ASN A 223 -7.07 17.83 1.20
C ASN A 223 -6.72 16.65 2.13
N LEU A 224 -6.47 16.90 3.42
CA LEU A 224 -6.17 15.86 4.39
C LEU A 224 -7.36 14.91 4.60
N ALA A 225 -8.59 15.42 4.61
CA ALA A 225 -9.78 14.59 4.70
C ALA A 225 -9.95 13.66 3.48
N GLN A 226 -9.62 14.14 2.28
CA GLN A 226 -9.61 13.31 1.07
C GLN A 226 -8.54 12.21 1.15
N ILE A 227 -7.32 12.56 1.58
CA ILE A 227 -6.23 11.59 1.81
C ILE A 227 -6.65 10.54 2.83
N GLU A 228 -7.18 10.98 3.97
CA GLU A 228 -7.63 10.07 5.02
C GLU A 228 -8.73 9.14 4.51
N THR A 229 -9.72 9.66 3.78
CA THR A 229 -10.78 8.83 3.20
C THR A 229 -10.22 7.74 2.29
N GLN A 230 -9.17 8.04 1.51
CA GLN A 230 -8.54 7.04 0.65
C GLN A 230 -7.71 6.04 1.44
N ILE A 231 -6.98 6.47 2.47
CA ILE A 231 -6.27 5.56 3.40
C ILE A 231 -7.26 4.61 4.07
N GLN A 232 -8.41 5.12 4.52
CA GLN A 232 -9.46 4.32 5.16
C GLN A 232 -10.07 3.28 4.21
N LYS A 233 -10.32 3.67 2.96
CA LYS A 233 -10.77 2.73 1.92
C LYS A 233 -9.71 1.65 1.69
N GLY A 234 -8.45 2.02 1.47
CA GLY A 234 -7.36 1.08 1.25
C GLY A 234 -6.98 0.17 2.42
N ARG A 235 -7.66 0.23 3.57
CA ARG A 235 -7.36 -0.65 4.72
C ARG A 235 -7.55 -2.13 4.34
N LEU A 236 -6.52 -2.92 4.63
CA LEU A 236 -6.48 -4.35 4.32
C LEU A 236 -6.77 -5.25 5.52
N THR A 237 -7.03 -4.69 6.72
CA THR A 237 -7.17 -5.47 7.96
C THR A 237 -8.22 -6.57 7.86
N SER A 238 -9.45 -6.23 7.46
CA SER A 238 -10.52 -7.23 7.31
C SER A 238 -10.20 -8.32 6.27
N LEU A 239 -9.46 -7.97 5.21
CA LEU A 239 -9.04 -8.94 4.19
C LEU A 239 -7.95 -9.87 4.74
N ALA A 240 -6.97 -9.31 5.45
CA ALA A 240 -5.92 -10.06 6.12
C ALA A 240 -6.47 -11.02 7.18
N ASP A 241 -7.42 -10.57 8.00
CA ASP A 241 -8.05 -11.40 9.04
C ASP A 241 -8.81 -12.59 8.44
N LYS A 242 -9.60 -12.34 7.37
CA LYS A 242 -10.30 -13.41 6.64
C LYS A 242 -9.33 -14.40 6.00
N LEU A 243 -8.24 -13.90 5.41
CA LEU A 243 -7.22 -14.75 4.78
C LEU A 243 -6.47 -15.58 5.83
N GLN A 244 -6.15 -15.00 6.98
CA GLN A 244 -5.55 -15.72 8.10
C GLN A 244 -6.50 -16.82 8.59
N HIS A 245 -7.79 -16.52 8.77
CA HIS A 245 -8.77 -17.50 9.19
C HIS A 245 -8.88 -18.66 8.19
N LEU A 246 -8.94 -18.36 6.88
CA LEU A 246 -8.93 -19.38 5.84
C LEU A 246 -7.63 -20.21 5.87
N GLN A 247 -6.50 -19.57 6.12
CA GLN A 247 -5.20 -20.24 6.24
C GLN A 247 -5.19 -21.23 7.43
N GLU A 248 -5.71 -20.83 8.59
CA GLU A 248 -5.79 -21.68 9.79
C GLU A 248 -6.70 -22.91 9.60
N GLN A 249 -7.69 -22.81 8.70
CA GLN A 249 -8.55 -23.94 8.33
C GLN A 249 -7.86 -24.90 7.36
N VAL A 250 -7.08 -24.38 6.41
CA VAL A 250 -6.39 -25.17 5.36
C VAL A 250 -5.12 -25.86 5.88
N TYR A 251 -4.34 -25.17 6.72
CA TYR A 251 -3.05 -25.67 7.21
C TYR A 251 -3.16 -26.24 8.64
N ALA A 252 -2.29 -27.18 8.97
CA ALA A 252 -2.14 -27.70 10.32
C ALA A 252 -1.33 -26.73 11.18
N ASN A 253 -1.77 -26.50 12.42
CA ASN A 253 -1.03 -25.67 13.37
C ASN A 253 0.29 -26.35 13.74
N MET A 254 1.42 -25.74 13.38
CA MET A 254 2.75 -26.26 13.75
C MET A 254 2.96 -26.37 15.27
N SER A 255 2.19 -25.63 16.08
CA SER A 255 2.25 -25.68 17.54
C SER A 255 1.80 -27.03 18.12
N GLU A 256 0.94 -27.78 17.43
CA GLU A 256 0.46 -29.08 17.91
C GLU A 256 1.52 -30.19 17.75
N ILE A 257 2.44 -30.04 16.80
CA ILE A 257 3.46 -31.04 16.48
C ILE A 257 4.60 -31.05 17.50
N VAL A 258 4.87 -29.90 18.15
CA VAL A 258 5.98 -29.76 19.12
C VAL A 258 5.59 -30.17 20.54
N GLY A 259 4.29 -30.31 20.83
CA GLY A 259 3.80 -30.64 22.18
C GLY A 259 3.92 -32.11 22.62
N GLY A 260 4.33 -33.01 21.72
CA GLY A 260 4.35 -34.45 21.99
C GLY A 260 5.69 -35.12 21.69
N GLY A 261 6.66 -35.03 22.61
CA GLY A 261 7.78 -35.98 22.64
C GLY A 261 9.19 -35.38 22.69
N ALA A 262 9.79 -35.47 23.88
CA ALA A 262 11.21 -35.54 24.22
C ALA A 262 12.28 -35.13 23.17
N SER A 263 12.98 -34.04 23.50
CA SER A 263 14.45 -33.90 23.47
C SER A 263 15.22 -34.91 22.61
N CYS A 264 15.60 -34.50 21.39
CA CYS A 264 16.76 -35.05 20.73
C CYS A 264 17.57 -33.90 20.09
N ASN A 265 18.84 -33.80 20.48
CA ASN A 265 19.83 -32.90 19.91
C ASN A 265 19.95 -33.18 18.40
N GLN A 266 19.62 -32.21 17.54
CA GLN A 266 19.89 -32.32 16.10
C GLN A 266 20.67 -31.10 15.60
N ASP A 267 21.68 -31.43 14.78
CA ASP A 267 22.71 -30.56 14.23
C ASP A 267 22.15 -29.44 13.33
N PRO A 268 22.64 -28.19 13.48
CA PRO A 268 22.11 -27.02 12.76
C PRO A 268 22.61 -26.84 11.30
N ALA A 269 23.28 -27.83 10.67
CA ALA A 269 24.17 -27.55 9.55
C ALA A 269 23.64 -27.81 8.11
N LEU A 270 22.42 -28.31 7.88
CA LEU A 270 22.00 -28.72 6.51
C LEU A 270 20.60 -28.29 6.03
N HIS A 271 19.89 -27.39 6.74
CA HIS A 271 18.60 -26.88 6.27
C HIS A 271 18.71 -25.53 5.53
N GLU A 272 19.46 -25.51 4.43
CA GLU A 272 19.34 -24.46 3.41
C GLU A 272 18.37 -24.94 2.32
N GLY A 273 17.16 -24.37 2.27
CA GLY A 273 16.29 -24.62 1.12
C GLY A 273 14.92 -24.00 1.23
N HIS A 274 14.15 -24.34 2.26
CA HIS A 274 12.75 -23.90 2.38
C HIS A 274 12.48 -23.41 3.79
N ARG A 275 12.96 -22.19 4.08
CA ARG A 275 12.37 -21.40 5.16
C ARG A 275 10.91 -21.19 4.78
N PHE A 276 10.02 -22.01 5.32
CA PHE A 276 8.63 -21.62 5.43
C PHE A 276 8.66 -20.28 6.14
N THR A 277 8.35 -19.22 5.39
CA THR A 277 8.22 -17.87 5.93
C THR A 277 7.34 -17.98 7.15
N THR A 278 7.93 -17.83 8.33
CA THR A 278 7.23 -17.78 9.62
C THR A 278 6.01 -16.92 9.42
N MET A 279 4.83 -17.45 9.72
CA MET A 279 3.56 -16.76 9.51
C MET A 279 3.68 -15.36 10.10
N ILE A 280 3.78 -14.34 9.24
CA ILE A 280 3.91 -12.98 9.71
C ILE A 280 2.51 -12.58 10.12
N SER A 281 2.28 -12.55 11.44
CA SER A 281 1.02 -12.14 12.03
C SER A 281 0.51 -10.85 11.37
N PRO A 282 -0.77 -10.75 10.98
CA PRO A 282 -1.35 -9.52 10.43
C PRO A 282 -1.12 -8.28 11.31
N SER A 283 -1.00 -8.49 12.64
CA SER A 283 -0.64 -7.43 13.59
C SER A 283 0.75 -6.83 13.39
N LEU A 284 1.67 -7.54 12.71
CA LEU A 284 2.99 -7.03 12.39
C LEU A 284 2.97 -6.08 11.17
N TRP A 285 1.99 -6.24 10.29
CA TRP A 285 1.83 -5.42 9.07
C TRP A 285 1.20 -4.07 9.36
N TYR A 286 0.37 -4.01 10.40
CA TYR A 286 -0.39 -2.84 10.78
C TYR A 286 -0.17 -2.55 12.26
N PRO A 287 0.92 -1.87 12.65
CA PRO A 287 0.93 -1.23 13.96
C PRO A 287 -0.33 -0.37 14.05
N GLU A 288 -1.15 -0.57 15.10
CA GLU A 288 -2.40 0.19 15.31
C GLU A 288 -2.18 1.70 15.27
N GLU A 289 -0.94 2.15 15.53
CA GLU A 289 -0.44 3.50 15.31
C GLU A 289 -0.19 3.81 13.83
N ALA A 290 -1.11 3.40 12.95
CA ALA A 290 -1.04 3.77 11.54
C ALA A 290 -0.98 5.29 11.43
N ILE A 291 -0.08 5.77 10.55
CA ILE A 291 0.13 7.18 10.24
C ILE A 291 -1.21 7.89 10.06
N ASN A 292 -1.60 8.67 11.06
CA ASN A 292 -2.81 9.47 11.01
C ASN A 292 -2.44 10.83 10.40
N VAL A 293 -2.82 11.04 9.15
CA VAL A 293 -2.48 12.28 8.45
C VAL A 293 -3.14 13.50 9.12
N GLN A 294 -4.22 13.30 9.87
CA GLN A 294 -4.89 14.35 10.64
C GLN A 294 -4.10 14.80 11.88
N THR A 295 -3.14 14.00 12.38
CA THR A 295 -2.30 14.41 13.52
C THR A 295 -1.14 15.30 13.11
N ILE A 296 -0.89 15.48 11.80
CA ILE A 296 0.15 16.39 11.32
C ILE A 296 -0.27 17.83 11.67
N PRO A 297 0.53 18.55 12.49
CA PRO A 297 0.15 19.88 12.94
C PRO A 297 0.11 20.85 11.75
N LEU A 298 -0.88 21.74 11.76
CA LEU A 298 -0.94 22.83 10.80
C LEU A 298 0.28 23.75 10.98
N PRO A 299 0.88 24.27 9.90
CA PRO A 299 2.07 25.08 9.99
C PRO A 299 1.72 26.45 10.60
N SER A 300 2.59 26.94 11.46
CA SER A 300 2.56 28.35 11.85
C SER A 300 3.18 29.19 10.74
N PHE A 301 2.41 30.15 10.24
CA PHE A 301 2.90 31.14 9.27
C PHE A 301 3.48 32.39 9.93
N ILE A 302 3.30 32.55 11.26
CA ILE A 302 3.84 33.67 12.01
C ILE A 302 5.37 33.52 12.05
N PRO A 303 6.15 34.55 11.66
CA PRO A 303 7.59 34.50 11.71
C PRO A 303 8.11 34.22 13.12
N SER A 304 9.12 33.39 13.21
CA SER A 304 9.79 33.12 14.49
C SER A 304 10.55 34.36 14.99
N PRO A 305 10.82 34.49 16.30
CA PRO A 305 11.50 35.66 16.88
C PRO A 305 12.77 36.11 16.15
N TRP A 306 13.57 35.17 15.65
CA TRP A 306 14.82 35.44 14.93
C TRP A 306 14.64 35.87 13.47
N GLU A 307 13.46 35.70 12.88
CA GLU A 307 13.17 36.07 11.49
C GLU A 307 12.76 37.55 11.35
N TRP A 308 12.30 38.19 12.43
CA TRP A 308 11.81 39.57 12.43
C TRP A 308 12.83 40.63 12.02
N PRO A 309 14.08 40.64 12.52
CA PRO A 309 15.08 41.63 12.09
C PRO A 309 15.34 41.58 10.60
N ASP A 310 15.15 40.38 10.06
CA ASP A 310 15.30 40.12 8.66
C ASP A 310 14.08 40.63 7.89
N MET A 311 12.87 40.26 8.29
CA MET A 311 11.62 40.63 7.62
C MET A 311 11.32 42.13 7.69
N LEU A 312 11.39 42.72 8.88
CA LEU A 312 11.02 44.09 9.18
C LEU A 312 12.28 44.95 9.29
N LYS A 313 12.51 45.82 8.30
CA LYS A 313 13.72 46.64 8.25
C LYS A 313 13.39 48.08 8.55
N THR A 314 13.97 48.61 9.63
CA THR A 314 14.01 50.04 9.91
C THR A 314 14.84 50.76 8.85
N ARG A 315 14.32 51.87 8.36
CA ARG A 315 14.84 52.70 7.28
C ARG A 315 14.78 54.15 7.69
N ARG A 316 15.78 54.90 7.22
CA ARG A 316 15.76 56.36 7.24
C ARG A 316 15.63 56.85 5.80
N PRO A 317 14.84 57.89 5.53
CA PRO A 317 14.81 58.55 4.24
C PRO A 317 16.22 58.84 3.75
N PHE A 318 16.48 58.62 2.47
CA PHE A 318 17.72 59.11 1.87
C PHE A 318 17.64 60.62 1.85
N GLN A 319 18.34 61.26 2.80
CA GLN A 319 18.70 62.65 2.62
C GLN A 319 19.61 62.70 1.39
N PRO A 320 19.22 63.40 0.31
CA PRO A 320 20.14 63.68 -0.77
C PRO A 320 21.20 64.58 -0.16
N MET A 321 22.24 63.99 0.42
CA MET A 321 23.42 64.73 0.79
C MET A 321 23.79 65.49 -0.48
N LEU A 322 23.87 66.82 -0.36
CA LEU A 322 24.33 67.76 -1.38
C LEU A 322 25.81 67.47 -1.73
N PHE A 323 26.11 66.25 -2.18
CA PHE A 323 27.35 65.87 -2.86
C PHE A 323 27.23 66.14 -4.36
N GLY A 324 26.31 67.01 -4.77
CA GLY A 324 26.53 67.79 -5.98
C GLY A 324 27.80 68.60 -5.77
N LEU A 325 28.87 68.24 -6.48
CA LEU A 325 30.17 68.95 -6.56
C LEU A 325 31.32 68.48 -5.65
N ILE A 326 31.39 67.22 -5.21
CA ILE A 326 32.73 66.60 -5.19
C ILE A 326 32.95 66.05 -6.59
N ALA A 327 33.37 66.94 -7.49
CA ALA A 327 33.97 66.54 -8.74
C ALA A 327 34.99 65.46 -8.42
N ARG A 328 34.76 64.22 -8.90
CA ARG A 328 35.79 63.20 -8.95
C ARG A 328 36.89 63.79 -9.83
N ARG A 329 37.85 64.51 -9.24
CA ARG A 329 39.14 64.74 -9.87
C ARG A 329 39.67 63.34 -10.16
N ARG A 330 39.71 63.01 -11.46
CA ARG A 330 40.49 61.92 -12.04
C ARG A 330 41.95 62.19 -11.68
N ASN A 331 42.34 61.93 -10.44
CA ASN A 331 43.74 61.97 -10.05
C ASN A 331 44.29 60.55 -10.15
N ALA A 332 45.06 60.36 -11.21
CA ALA A 332 45.98 59.26 -11.37
C ALA A 332 46.86 59.12 -10.12
N ASN A 333 47.08 57.87 -9.68
CA ASN A 333 48.22 57.41 -8.89
C ASN A 333 48.50 58.11 -7.54
N GLY A 334 47.48 58.41 -6.75
CA GLY A 334 47.63 58.92 -5.37
C GLY A 334 47.11 57.95 -4.31
N SER A 335 48.00 57.42 -3.47
CA SER A 335 47.73 56.47 -2.37
C SER A 335 46.57 56.88 -1.44
N PHE A 336 45.53 56.03 -1.42
CA PHE A 336 44.31 56.11 -0.59
C PHE A 336 44.59 56.34 0.92
N MET A 337 45.74 55.86 1.41
CA MET A 337 46.13 55.95 2.83
C MET A 337 46.45 57.37 3.32
N LYS A 338 46.79 58.32 2.43
CA LYS A 338 47.06 59.71 2.85
C LYS A 338 45.81 60.56 3.05
N GLN A 339 44.68 60.20 2.42
CA GLN A 339 43.42 60.93 2.56
C GLN A 339 42.66 60.56 3.84
N LEU A 340 42.70 59.28 4.25
CA LEU A 340 42.15 58.84 5.53
C LEU A 340 42.83 59.54 6.73
N LYS A 341 44.13 59.82 6.65
CA LYS A 341 44.88 60.47 7.75
C LYS A 341 44.49 61.93 8.00
N ARG A 342 43.82 62.61 7.05
CA ARG A 342 43.31 63.97 7.24
C ARG A 342 41.91 64.02 7.86
N CYS A 343 41.12 62.95 7.75
CA CYS A 343 39.79 62.88 8.37
C CYS A 343 39.84 62.61 9.89
N PHE A 344 40.99 62.15 10.41
CA PHE A 344 41.19 61.86 11.84
C PHE A 344 42.11 62.86 12.55
N SER A 345 42.56 63.92 11.88
CA SER A 345 43.29 65.01 12.54
C SER A 345 42.29 65.92 13.26
N SER A 346 42.14 65.62 14.55
CA SER A 346 41.52 66.37 15.62
C SER A 346 41.83 67.88 15.57
N ALA A 347 40.92 68.66 15.03
CA ALA A 347 40.68 70.03 15.49
C ALA A 347 39.31 70.01 16.15
N SER A 348 39.28 70.06 17.49
CA SER A 348 38.07 70.17 18.29
C SER A 348 37.31 71.43 17.87
N PRO A 349 36.11 71.33 17.27
CA PRO A 349 35.24 72.47 17.09
C PRO A 349 34.62 72.80 18.46
N GLN A 350 34.58 74.08 18.80
CA GLN A 350 33.91 74.57 19.99
C GLN A 350 32.41 74.21 20.00
N PRO A 351 31.79 74.05 21.18
CA PRO A 351 30.37 73.80 21.32
C PRO A 351 29.60 75.08 20.99
N SER A 352 29.27 75.26 19.71
CA SER A 352 28.23 76.20 19.31
C SER A 352 26.90 75.63 19.80
N VAL A 353 26.31 76.29 20.78
CA VAL A 353 24.92 76.10 21.24
C VAL A 353 24.01 76.41 20.07
N MET A 354 23.81 75.42 19.20
CA MET A 354 22.71 75.41 18.26
C MET A 354 21.50 74.92 19.03
N THR A 355 20.45 75.74 19.05
CA THR A 355 19.09 75.35 19.42
C THR A 355 18.65 74.29 18.41
N GLU A 356 19.05 73.05 18.66
CA GLU A 356 18.63 71.86 17.96
C GLU A 356 17.12 71.73 18.20
N LYS A 357 16.32 72.32 17.31
CA LYS A 357 15.08 71.65 16.93
C LYS A 357 15.54 70.35 16.29
N GLU A 358 15.63 69.30 17.11
CA GLU A 358 15.64 67.92 16.61
C GLU A 358 14.41 67.82 15.70
N GLU A 359 14.59 68.06 14.41
CA GLU A 359 13.63 67.64 13.41
C GLU A 359 13.52 66.14 13.62
N GLU A 360 12.41 65.69 14.20
CA GLU A 360 12.10 64.28 14.39
C GLU A 360 12.25 63.59 13.03
N GLU A 361 13.43 63.00 12.78
CA GLU A 361 13.69 62.32 11.52
C GLU A 361 12.63 61.23 11.39
N GLU A 362 11.81 61.30 10.34
CA GLU A 362 10.78 60.31 10.10
C GLU A 362 11.42 58.94 9.87
N ILE A 363 11.40 58.09 10.89
CA ILE A 363 11.90 56.72 10.81
C ILE A 363 10.75 55.82 10.36
N TYR A 364 11.03 55.02 9.34
CA TYR A 364 10.08 54.06 8.79
C TYR A 364 10.54 52.64 9.05
N ALA A 365 9.63 51.70 9.27
CA ALA A 365 9.89 50.28 9.10
C ALA A 365 9.20 49.77 7.84
N THR A 366 9.88 48.90 7.09
CA THR A 366 9.39 48.40 5.80
C THR A 366 9.43 46.88 5.75
N LEU A 367 8.36 46.27 5.24
CA LEU A 367 8.27 44.85 4.93
C LEU A 367 7.88 44.65 3.46
N SER A 368 8.72 43.92 2.73
CA SER A 368 8.41 43.57 1.34
C SER A 368 7.35 42.47 1.28
N VAL A 369 6.28 42.69 0.51
CA VAL A 369 5.22 41.70 0.28
C VAL A 369 5.80 40.45 -0.41
N ASP A 370 6.79 40.60 -1.28
CA ASP A 370 7.51 39.47 -1.89
C ASP A 370 8.27 38.64 -0.85
N ARG A 371 8.91 39.30 0.11
CA ARG A 371 9.62 38.62 1.20
C ARG A 371 8.66 37.87 2.11
N LEU A 372 7.54 38.49 2.48
CA LEU A 372 6.47 37.83 3.23
C LEU A 372 5.91 36.63 2.44
N SER A 373 5.67 36.79 1.13
CA SER A 373 5.21 35.70 0.26
C SER A 373 6.17 34.51 0.28
N ARG A 374 7.48 34.76 0.21
CA ARG A 374 8.52 33.71 0.28
C ARG A 374 8.55 33.00 1.62
N HIS A 375 8.30 33.71 2.72
CA HIS A 375 8.15 33.11 4.05
C HIS A 375 6.97 32.14 4.08
N LEU A 376 5.78 32.59 3.66
CA LEU A 376 4.57 31.77 3.62
C LEU A 376 4.72 30.55 2.70
N VAL A 377 5.34 30.73 1.54
CA VAL A 377 5.66 29.63 0.62
C VAL A 377 6.52 28.58 1.29
N ARG A 378 7.55 28.98 2.05
CA ARG A 378 8.44 28.05 2.73
C ARG A 378 7.69 27.20 3.75
N ALA A 379 6.89 27.83 4.61
CA ALA A 379 6.10 27.12 5.62
C ALA A 379 5.06 26.18 4.99
N GLY A 380 4.31 26.66 4.00
CA GLY A 380 3.30 25.83 3.30
C GLY A 380 3.91 24.67 2.52
N ARG A 381 5.07 24.90 1.87
CA ARG A 381 5.82 23.84 1.19
C ARG A 381 6.27 22.77 2.16
N GLN A 382 6.89 23.14 3.29
CA GLN A 382 7.37 22.18 4.28
C GLN A 382 6.23 21.25 4.74
N PHE A 383 5.08 21.83 5.07
CA PHE A 383 3.90 21.06 5.46
C PHE A 383 3.47 20.02 4.40
N TYR A 384 3.37 20.42 3.12
CA TYR A 384 3.01 19.47 2.06
C TYR A 384 4.11 18.45 1.73
N GLU A 385 5.38 18.79 2.00
CA GLU A 385 6.52 17.88 1.88
C GLU A 385 6.49 16.80 2.97
N ASP A 386 6.16 17.20 4.21
CA ASP A 386 5.97 16.28 5.34
C ASP A 386 4.79 15.34 5.10
N ILE A 387 3.63 15.87 4.66
CA ILE A 387 2.47 15.04 4.30
C ILE A 387 2.82 14.08 3.17
N ALA A 388 3.47 14.54 2.10
CA ALA A 388 3.81 13.70 0.96
C ALA A 388 4.71 12.53 1.38
N THR A 389 5.71 12.80 2.22
CA THR A 389 6.62 11.76 2.75
C THR A 389 5.85 10.75 3.61
N SER A 390 4.97 11.24 4.47
CA SER A 390 4.14 10.41 5.36
C SER A 390 3.17 9.51 4.58
N VAL A 391 2.53 10.06 3.55
CA VAL A 391 1.60 9.35 2.67
C VAL A 391 2.32 8.35 1.78
N GLU A 392 3.51 8.68 1.28
CA GLU A 392 4.35 7.79 0.47
C GLU A 392 4.84 6.58 1.26
N LEU A 393 5.22 6.77 2.52
CA LEU A 393 5.54 5.68 3.43
C LEU A 393 4.33 4.75 3.62
N LYS A 394 3.16 5.32 3.90
CA LYS A 394 1.91 4.55 4.08
C LYS A 394 1.54 3.76 2.83
N TYR A 395 1.58 4.41 1.66
CA TYR A 395 1.35 3.76 0.37
C TYR A 395 2.30 2.58 0.15
N SER A 396 3.60 2.74 0.43
CA SER A 396 4.59 1.67 0.25
C SER A 396 4.32 0.47 1.16
N GLN A 397 3.90 0.71 2.41
CA GLN A 397 3.53 -0.34 3.35
C GLN A 397 2.31 -1.12 2.86
N ASP A 398 1.23 -0.40 2.49
CA ASP A 398 0.00 -1.04 2.01
C ASP A 398 0.21 -1.77 0.69
N ALA A 399 1.05 -1.25 -0.22
CA ALA A 399 1.40 -1.93 -1.47
C ALA A 399 2.12 -3.26 -1.22
N THR A 400 3.04 -3.28 -0.25
CA THR A 400 3.79 -4.49 0.12
C THR A 400 2.86 -5.51 0.77
N ALA A 401 2.03 -5.08 1.72
CA ALA A 401 1.04 -5.92 2.37
C ALA A 401 0.04 -6.51 1.36
N LEU A 402 -0.46 -5.71 0.42
CA LEU A 402 -1.35 -6.17 -0.63
C LEU A 402 -0.67 -7.21 -1.54
N GLN A 403 0.59 -6.99 -1.93
CA GLN A 403 1.35 -7.97 -2.72
C GLN A 403 1.50 -9.30 -1.97
N GLU A 404 1.69 -9.24 -0.65
CA GLU A 404 1.78 -10.44 0.19
C GLU A 404 0.47 -11.18 0.31
N LEU A 405 -0.63 -10.48 0.60
CA LEU A 405 -1.96 -11.07 0.60
C LEU A 405 -2.28 -11.72 -0.76
N GLY A 406 -1.90 -11.09 -1.87
CA GLY A 406 -2.05 -11.68 -3.21
C GLY A 406 -1.27 -12.99 -3.38
N ARG A 407 -0.04 -13.07 -2.85
CA ARG A 407 0.75 -14.31 -2.85
C ARG A 407 0.11 -15.39 -2.00
N ASP A 408 -0.41 -15.03 -0.83
CA ASP A 408 -1.04 -15.96 0.10
C ASP A 408 -2.38 -16.51 -0.44
N ILE A 409 -3.20 -15.67 -1.09
CA ILE A 409 -4.42 -16.10 -1.80
C ILE A 409 -4.08 -17.18 -2.84
N VAL A 410 -3.05 -16.97 -3.67
CA VAL A 410 -2.62 -17.94 -4.70
C VAL A 410 -2.08 -19.22 -4.05
N LYS A 411 -1.34 -19.10 -2.96
CA LYS A 411 -0.78 -20.24 -2.22
C LYS A 411 -1.90 -21.11 -1.59
N ILE A 412 -2.90 -20.48 -0.98
CA ILE A 412 -4.06 -21.18 -0.41
C ILE A 412 -4.86 -21.86 -1.52
N TYR A 413 -5.07 -21.20 -2.67
CA TYR A 413 -5.71 -21.83 -3.82
C TYR A 413 -4.99 -23.11 -4.26
N GLY A 414 -3.66 -23.05 -4.35
CA GLY A 414 -2.84 -24.24 -4.66
C GLY A 414 -3.04 -25.36 -3.64
N ALA A 415 -3.09 -25.04 -2.33
CA ALA A 415 -3.34 -26.03 -1.28
C ALA A 415 -4.75 -26.64 -1.37
N LEU A 416 -5.78 -25.82 -1.64
CA LEU A 416 -7.15 -26.30 -1.83
C LEU A 416 -7.25 -27.21 -3.07
N LYS A 417 -6.59 -26.87 -4.17
CA LYS A 417 -6.52 -27.73 -5.38
C LYS A 417 -5.82 -29.05 -5.13
N MET A 418 -4.79 -29.07 -4.29
CA MET A 418 -4.16 -30.32 -3.85
C MET A 418 -5.11 -31.18 -3.00
N ALA A 419 -5.85 -30.55 -2.08
CA ALA A 419 -6.80 -31.26 -1.23
C ALA A 419 -7.96 -31.85 -2.06
N ASP A 420 -8.50 -31.08 -3.00
CA ASP A 420 -9.53 -31.51 -3.96
C ASP A 420 -9.07 -32.70 -4.82
N ALA A 421 -7.85 -32.63 -5.38
CA ALA A 421 -7.26 -33.71 -6.16
C ALA A 421 -7.06 -35.00 -5.35
N ARG A 422 -6.71 -34.86 -4.07
CA ARG A 422 -6.59 -35.98 -3.13
C ARG A 422 -7.96 -36.61 -2.85
N CYS A 423 -8.98 -35.80 -2.56
CA CYS A 423 -10.35 -36.28 -2.35
C CYS A 423 -10.93 -36.96 -3.59
N SER A 424 -10.71 -36.40 -4.77
CA SER A 424 -11.07 -37.01 -6.06
C SER A 424 -10.45 -38.40 -6.22
N MET A 425 -9.17 -38.56 -5.85
CA MET A 425 -8.48 -39.85 -5.97
C MET A 425 -8.95 -40.88 -4.93
N GLN A 426 -9.31 -40.42 -3.72
CA GLN A 426 -9.99 -41.25 -2.72
C GLN A 426 -11.38 -41.69 -3.19
N ARG A 427 -12.12 -40.80 -3.84
CA ARG A 427 -13.44 -41.10 -4.42
C ARG A 427 -13.34 -42.15 -5.53
N ILE A 428 -12.35 -42.03 -6.42
CA ILE A 428 -12.07 -43.06 -7.43
C ILE A 428 -11.84 -44.43 -6.77
N LEU A 429 -11.01 -44.50 -5.73
CA LEU A 429 -10.76 -45.75 -5.00
C LEU A 429 -12.03 -46.32 -4.35
N ALA A 430 -12.87 -45.47 -3.76
CA ALA A 430 -14.15 -45.87 -3.18
C ALA A 430 -15.09 -46.45 -4.25
N ILE A 431 -15.23 -45.77 -5.40
CA ILE A 431 -16.06 -46.26 -6.51
C ILE A 431 -15.56 -47.63 -7.01
N LEU A 432 -14.25 -47.81 -7.16
CA LEU A 432 -13.68 -49.10 -7.58
C LEU A 432 -13.95 -50.21 -6.57
N HIS A 433 -13.94 -49.90 -5.28
CA HIS A 433 -14.31 -50.85 -4.23
C HIS A 433 -15.81 -51.19 -4.26
N ASP A 434 -16.68 -50.19 -4.42
CA ASP A 434 -18.13 -50.39 -4.47
C ASP A 434 -18.53 -51.23 -5.69
N LEU A 435 -17.93 -50.98 -6.86
CA LEU A 435 -18.11 -51.82 -8.05
C LEU A 435 -17.66 -53.27 -7.81
N ALA A 436 -16.57 -53.48 -7.05
CA ALA A 436 -16.12 -54.82 -6.67
C ALA A 436 -17.10 -55.55 -5.75
N LEU A 437 -17.74 -54.84 -4.82
CA LEU A 437 -18.76 -55.41 -3.94
C LEU A 437 -20.03 -55.79 -4.71
N LEU A 438 -20.44 -54.95 -5.68
CA LEU A 438 -21.58 -55.23 -6.57
C LEU A 438 -21.33 -56.49 -7.41
N ASP A 439 -20.10 -56.68 -7.91
CA ASP A 439 -19.70 -57.90 -8.60
C ASP A 439 -19.88 -59.15 -7.72
N CYS A 440 -19.39 -59.10 -6.47
CA CYS A 440 -19.54 -60.20 -5.51
C CYS A 440 -21.01 -60.54 -5.23
N GLN A 441 -21.85 -59.52 -5.04
CA GLN A 441 -23.29 -59.72 -4.79
C GLN A 441 -23.99 -60.37 -5.98
N SER A 442 -23.68 -59.93 -7.20
CA SER A 442 -24.26 -60.50 -8.43
C SER A 442 -23.93 -61.99 -8.62
N ASN A 443 -22.71 -62.39 -8.26
CA ASN A 443 -22.27 -63.79 -8.35
C ASN A 443 -23.00 -64.68 -7.33
N VAL A 444 -23.24 -64.18 -6.12
CA VAL A 444 -24.00 -64.89 -5.06
C VAL A 444 -25.48 -65.04 -5.44
N GLU A 445 -26.10 -64.02 -6.03
CA GLU A 445 -27.48 -64.09 -6.51
C GLU A 445 -27.64 -65.09 -7.68
N ASN A 446 -26.67 -65.13 -8.59
CA ASN A 446 -26.67 -66.09 -9.70
C ASN A 446 -26.45 -67.52 -9.21
N ALA A 447 -25.55 -67.74 -8.24
CA ALA A 447 -25.32 -69.05 -7.66
C ALA A 447 -26.55 -69.59 -6.91
N SER A 448 -27.22 -68.75 -6.12
CA SER A 448 -28.43 -69.15 -5.38
C SER A 448 -29.62 -69.44 -6.29
N SER A 449 -29.75 -68.73 -7.42
CA SER A 449 -30.77 -69.01 -8.44
C SER A 449 -30.54 -70.35 -9.15
N HIS A 450 -29.28 -70.76 -9.37
CA HIS A 450 -28.95 -72.07 -9.93
C HIS A 450 -29.20 -73.22 -8.95
N GLU A 451 -28.95 -73.03 -7.65
CA GLU A 451 -29.28 -74.03 -6.64
C GLU A 451 -30.81 -74.21 -6.48
N ALA A 452 -31.59 -73.12 -6.42
CA ALA A 452 -33.05 -73.21 -6.33
C ALA A 452 -33.70 -73.88 -7.56
N GLY A 453 -33.13 -73.70 -8.75
CA GLY A 453 -33.55 -74.39 -9.97
C GLY A 453 -33.25 -75.89 -9.94
N ALA A 454 -32.13 -76.31 -9.32
CA ALA A 454 -31.76 -77.71 -9.21
C ALA A 454 -32.65 -78.49 -8.22
N THR A 455 -33.09 -77.86 -7.11
CA THR A 455 -33.97 -78.50 -6.12
C THR A 455 -35.41 -78.67 -6.62
N SER A 456 -35.88 -77.83 -7.55
CA SER A 456 -37.22 -77.93 -8.15
C SER A 456 -37.37 -79.06 -9.17
N VAL A 457 -36.27 -79.63 -9.68
CA VAL A 457 -36.32 -80.75 -10.65
C VAL A 457 -36.47 -82.11 -9.95
N LEU A 458 -36.14 -82.19 -8.66
CA LEU A 458 -36.22 -83.44 -7.89
C LEU A 458 -37.58 -83.73 -7.25
N THR A 459 -38.60 -82.88 -7.42
CA THR A 459 -39.95 -83.09 -6.83
C THR A 459 -41.06 -83.42 -7.84
N ASN A 460 -40.76 -83.56 -9.14
CA ASN A 460 -41.76 -83.90 -10.19
C ASN A 460 -41.68 -85.36 -10.70
N THR A 461 -41.15 -86.28 -9.91
CA THR A 461 -41.17 -87.72 -10.22
C THR A 461 -41.84 -88.51 -9.10
N THR A 462 -43.16 -88.38 -9.00
CA THR A 462 -44.07 -89.41 -8.43
C THR A 462 -45.44 -89.25 -9.05
#